data_AF-A0A1F9GQ31-F1
#
_entry.id   AF-A0A1F9GQ31-F1
#
_cell.length_a   1.000
_cell.length_b   1.000
_cell.length_c   1.000
_cell.angle_alpha   90.00
_cell.angle_beta   90.00
_cell.angle_gamma   90.00
#
_symmetry.space_group_name_H-M   'P 1'
#
loop_
_entity.id
_entity.type
_entity.pdbx_description
1 polymer ?
#
loop_
_entity_poly.entity_id
_entity_poly.type
_entity_poly.pdbx_seq_one_letter_code
_entity_poly.pdbx_strand_id
1 'polypeptide(L)'
;MGNLTRQAREYFRACGTRGGNERRKRLSAAQRTHIAKLAARSRWATKTAESMLLQSIRLESPTWSDPVYIEEILSDGGMKEWTTLYHLICEHPFGEIADALEHVVLSTHIYGATNLWKAILAGLRGII
;
A
#
# COMPACT_ATOMS: atom_id res chain seq x y z
N MET A 1 -29.11 8.47 16.42
CA MET A 1 -28.78 8.13 15.01
C MET A 1 -29.61 6.90 14.63
N GLY A 2 -30.47 7.00 13.62
CA GLY A 2 -31.40 5.93 13.26
C GLY A 2 -30.70 4.74 12.59
N ASN A 3 -30.97 3.53 13.07
CA ASN A 3 -30.44 2.31 12.46
C ASN A 3 -31.10 2.07 11.09
N LEU A 4 -30.31 2.22 10.03
CA LEU A 4 -30.74 1.90 8.66
C LEU A 4 -31.09 0.40 8.56
N THR A 5 -32.23 0.12 7.91
CA THR A 5 -32.63 -1.24 7.56
C THR A 5 -31.58 -1.91 6.68
N ARG A 6 -31.51 -3.25 6.69
CA ARG A 6 -30.49 -4.00 5.94
C ARG A 6 -30.52 -3.67 4.44
N GLN A 7 -31.72 -3.59 3.86
CA GLN A 7 -31.93 -3.17 2.47
C GLN A 7 -31.41 -1.76 2.18
N ALA A 8 -31.63 -0.81 3.09
CA ALA A 8 -31.13 0.55 2.90
C ALA A 8 -29.59 0.59 2.92
N ARG A 9 -28.95 -0.18 3.80
CA ARG A 9 -27.47 -0.31 3.82
C ARG A 9 -26.92 -0.94 2.55
N GLU A 10 -27.52 -2.01 2.07
CA GLU A 10 -27.13 -2.68 0.82
C GLU A 10 -27.28 -1.74 -0.39
N TYR A 11 -28.38 -0.99 -0.46
CA TYR A 11 -28.64 0.00 -1.50
C TYR A 11 -27.62 1.14 -1.47
N PHE A 12 -27.37 1.73 -0.30
CA PHE A 12 -26.35 2.78 -0.14
C PHE A 12 -24.96 2.29 -0.57
N ARG A 13 -24.60 1.05 -0.22
CA ARG A 13 -23.34 0.44 -0.63
C ARG A 13 -23.27 0.32 -2.15
N ALA A 14 -24.32 -0.18 -2.79
CA ALA A 14 -24.40 -0.33 -4.24
C ALA A 14 -24.27 1.03 -4.97
N CYS A 15 -24.97 2.06 -4.50
CA CYS A 15 -24.86 3.42 -5.04
C CYS A 15 -23.46 4.01 -4.85
N GLY A 16 -22.84 3.79 -3.69
CA GLY A 16 -21.46 4.18 -3.41
C GLY A 16 -20.47 3.53 -4.36
N THR A 17 -20.56 2.21 -4.55
CA THR A 17 -19.71 1.45 -5.48
C THR A 17 -19.90 1.93 -6.92
N ARG A 18 -21.15 2.15 -7.36
CA ARG A 18 -21.44 2.64 -8.72
C ARG A 18 -20.87 4.05 -8.94
N GLY A 19 -21.08 4.96 -8.00
CA GLY A 19 -20.53 6.32 -8.06
C GLY A 19 -19.01 6.36 -7.95
N GLY A 20 -18.39 5.41 -7.23
CA GLY A 20 -16.94 5.22 -7.21
C GLY A 20 -16.40 4.75 -8.55
N ASN A 21 -17.06 3.76 -9.18
CA ASN A 21 -16.68 3.25 -10.49
C ASN A 21 -16.80 4.30 -11.60
N GLU A 22 -17.88 5.10 -11.59
CA GLU A 22 -18.04 6.19 -12.57
C GLU A 22 -16.98 7.29 -12.37
N ARG A 23 -16.63 7.62 -11.12
CA ARG A 23 -15.51 8.54 -10.85
C ARG A 23 -14.18 7.96 -11.32
N ARG A 24 -13.91 6.67 -11.09
CA ARG A 24 -12.69 5.99 -11.55
C ARG A 24 -12.51 6.05 -13.06
N LYS A 25 -13.60 5.90 -13.84
CA LYS A 25 -13.57 5.99 -15.31
C LYS A 25 -13.20 7.40 -15.82
N ARG A 26 -13.53 8.45 -15.07
CA ARG A 26 -13.27 9.85 -15.45
C ARG A 26 -11.87 10.34 -15.08
N LEU A 27 -11.19 9.64 -14.17
CA LEU A 27 -9.85 10.01 -13.71
C LEU A 27 -8.79 9.51 -14.69
N SER A 28 -7.78 10.33 -14.97
CA SER A 28 -6.58 9.90 -15.68
C SER A 28 -5.70 9.01 -14.80
N ALA A 29 -4.78 8.25 -15.42
CA ALA A 29 -3.80 7.43 -14.71
C ALA A 29 -3.02 8.22 -13.65
N ALA A 30 -2.53 9.40 -14.04
CA ALA A 30 -1.80 10.30 -13.15
C ALA A 30 -2.64 10.76 -11.94
N GLN A 31 -3.93 11.06 -12.16
CA GLN A 31 -4.85 11.45 -11.08
C GLN A 31 -5.15 10.29 -10.14
N ARG A 32 -5.30 9.07 -10.66
CA ARG A 32 -5.48 7.86 -9.84
C ARG A 32 -4.27 7.61 -8.95
N THR A 33 -3.06 7.69 -9.51
CA THR A 33 -1.81 7.59 -8.77
C THR A 33 -1.70 8.69 -7.70
N HIS A 34 -2.06 9.92 -8.02
CA HIS A 34 -2.05 11.02 -7.04
C HIS A 34 -3.00 10.77 -5.86
N ILE A 35 -4.22 10.29 -6.13
CA ILE A 35 -5.19 9.94 -5.09
C ILE A 35 -4.68 8.78 -4.22
N ALA A 36 -4.10 7.74 -4.83
CA ALA A 36 -3.49 6.63 -4.11
C ALA A 36 -2.36 7.09 -3.18
N LYS A 37 -1.49 7.99 -3.67
CA LYS A 37 -0.42 8.60 -2.86
C LYS A 37 -0.96 9.41 -1.68
N LEU A 38 -2.00 10.21 -1.89
CA LEU A 38 -2.65 10.97 -0.81
C LEU A 38 -3.30 10.03 0.22
N ALA A 39 -3.96 8.97 -0.23
CA ALA A 39 -4.55 7.97 0.66
C ALA A 39 -3.49 7.26 1.50
N ALA A 40 -2.40 6.78 0.87
CA ALA A 40 -1.29 6.13 1.57
C ALA A 40 -0.63 7.07 2.60
N ARG A 41 -0.35 8.34 2.22
CA ARG A 41 0.17 9.35 3.16
C ARG A 41 -0.75 9.59 4.34
N SER A 42 -2.07 9.65 4.10
CA SER A 42 -3.05 9.76 5.18
C SER A 42 -3.00 8.55 6.11
N ARG A 43 -2.84 7.32 5.58
CA ARG A 43 -2.68 6.11 6.40
C ARG A 43 -1.41 6.19 7.24
N TRP A 44 -0.27 6.53 6.65
CA TRP A 44 1.01 6.62 7.35
C TRP A 44 1.03 7.70 8.44
N ALA A 45 0.34 8.82 8.22
CA ALA A 45 0.23 9.88 9.22
C ALA A 45 -0.64 9.48 10.42
N THR A 46 -1.56 8.52 10.25
CA THR A 46 -2.53 8.12 11.28
C THR A 46 -2.06 6.85 11.97
N LYS A 47 -1.42 6.97 13.14
CA LYS A 47 -0.89 5.83 13.93
C LYS A 47 -1.95 4.90 14.55
N THR A 48 -3.24 5.11 14.28
CA THR A 48 -4.33 4.31 14.88
C THR A 48 -4.60 3.04 14.08
N ALA A 49 -4.66 1.91 14.77
CA ALA A 49 -4.82 0.55 14.22
C ALA A 49 -6.00 0.38 13.24
N GLU A 50 -7.06 1.19 13.33
CA GLU A 50 -8.22 1.10 12.43
C GLU A 50 -7.98 1.66 11.02
N SER A 51 -6.96 2.52 10.82
CA SER A 51 -6.61 3.07 9.50
C SER A 51 -5.92 2.05 8.58
N MET A 52 -5.52 0.89 9.11
CA MET A 52 -4.75 -0.15 8.39
C MET A 52 -5.60 -1.02 7.46
N LEU A 53 -6.93 -0.87 7.44
CA LEU A 53 -7.84 -1.73 6.68
C LEU A 53 -8.21 -1.21 5.27
N LEU A 54 -7.67 -0.06 4.85
CA LEU A 54 -7.95 0.47 3.52
C LEU A 54 -7.11 -0.28 2.48
N GLN A 55 -7.79 -1.07 1.64
CA GLN A 55 -7.20 -1.81 0.52
C GLN A 55 -6.29 -0.93 -0.33
N SER A 56 -5.12 -1.47 -0.66
CA SER A 56 -4.14 -0.81 -1.50
C SER A 56 -4.67 -0.68 -2.94
N ILE A 57 -4.43 0.47 -3.59
CA ILE A 57 -5.04 0.80 -4.89
C ILE A 57 -3.98 0.63 -5.99
N ARG A 58 -4.00 -0.52 -6.68
CA ARG A 58 -3.07 -0.84 -7.79
C ARG A 58 -2.68 0.37 -8.63
N LEU A 59 -1.41 0.74 -8.55
CA LEU A 59 -0.82 1.79 -9.38
C LEU A 59 -0.73 1.34 -10.85
N GLU A 60 -1.08 2.23 -11.78
CA GLU A 60 -1.00 1.96 -13.23
C GLU A 60 0.42 2.14 -13.80
N SER A 61 1.33 2.73 -13.02
CA SER A 61 2.75 2.87 -13.36
C SER A 61 3.59 2.37 -12.19
N PRO A 62 3.84 1.05 -12.11
CA PRO A 62 4.60 0.45 -11.01
C PRO A 62 6.06 0.85 -11.10
N THR A 63 6.57 1.53 -10.07
CA THR A 63 7.99 1.83 -9.91
C THR A 63 8.46 1.36 -8.55
N TRP A 64 9.54 0.58 -8.50
CA TRP A 64 10.11 0.04 -7.26
C TRP A 64 10.64 1.12 -6.31
N SER A 65 10.88 2.34 -6.77
CA SER A 65 11.22 3.49 -5.93
C SER A 65 10.00 4.18 -5.30
N ASP A 66 8.76 3.77 -5.64
CA ASP A 66 7.55 4.32 -5.05
C ASP A 66 7.14 3.50 -3.81
N PRO A 67 7.16 4.09 -2.60
CA PRO A 67 6.78 3.37 -1.39
C PRO A 67 5.35 2.84 -1.43
N VAL A 68 4.43 3.48 -2.17
CA VAL A 68 3.05 2.99 -2.30
C VAL A 68 3.01 1.67 -3.09
N TYR A 69 3.83 1.56 -4.13
CA TYR A 69 3.93 0.32 -4.91
C TYR A 69 4.57 -0.79 -4.07
N ILE A 70 5.61 -0.48 -3.28
CA ILE A 70 6.19 -1.46 -2.36
C ILE A 70 5.15 -1.93 -1.33
N GLU A 71 4.37 -1.01 -0.74
CA GLU A 71 3.29 -1.36 0.19
C GLU A 71 2.31 -2.36 -0.45
N GLU A 72 1.90 -2.14 -1.70
CA GLU A 72 1.07 -3.08 -2.48
C GLU A 72 1.71 -4.46 -2.65
N ILE A 73 2.99 -4.51 -2.98
CA ILE A 73 3.71 -5.77 -3.15
C ILE A 73 3.82 -6.52 -1.82
N LEU A 74 4.04 -5.80 -0.72
CA LEU A 74 4.11 -6.42 0.60
C LEU A 74 2.74 -6.90 1.11
N SER A 75 1.65 -6.21 0.78
CA SER A 75 0.30 -6.58 1.22
C SER A 75 -0.33 -7.67 0.37
N ASP A 76 -0.23 -7.55 -0.96
CA ASP A 76 -1.01 -8.34 -1.91
C ASP A 76 -0.14 -9.02 -3.00
N GLY A 77 1.17 -8.78 -2.99
CA GLY A 77 2.11 -9.35 -3.96
C GLY A 77 2.35 -10.84 -3.75
N GLY A 78 2.76 -11.52 -4.83
CA GLY A 78 3.14 -12.93 -4.80
C GLY A 78 4.63 -13.14 -4.52
N MET A 79 5.02 -14.41 -4.44
CA MET A 79 6.42 -14.80 -4.23
C MET A 79 7.36 -14.28 -5.32
N LYS A 80 6.89 -14.13 -6.56
CA LYS A 80 7.72 -13.60 -7.65
C LYS A 80 8.13 -12.16 -7.38
N GLU A 81 7.18 -11.31 -7.01
CA GLU A 81 7.40 -9.90 -6.71
C GLU A 81 8.27 -9.74 -5.46
N TRP A 82 8.07 -10.59 -4.44
CA TRP A 82 8.92 -10.63 -3.26
C TRP A 82 10.37 -11.00 -3.59
N THR A 83 10.58 -12.03 -4.41
CA THR A 83 11.93 -12.41 -4.86
C THR A 83 12.59 -11.28 -5.67
N THR A 84 11.84 -10.60 -6.54
CA THR A 84 12.36 -9.44 -7.28
C THR A 84 12.75 -8.31 -6.34
N LEU A 85 11.89 -7.95 -5.38
CA LEU A 85 12.19 -6.93 -4.38
C LEU A 85 13.44 -7.29 -3.57
N TYR A 86 13.57 -8.55 -3.15
CA TYR A 86 14.74 -9.05 -2.43
C TYR A 86 16.03 -8.85 -3.24
N HIS A 87 16.04 -9.27 -4.51
CA HIS A 87 17.22 -9.09 -5.36
C HIS A 87 17.61 -7.61 -5.51
N LEU A 88 16.64 -6.72 -5.73
CA LEU A 88 16.89 -5.29 -5.89
C LEU A 88 17.53 -4.66 -4.64
N ILE A 89 17.06 -5.03 -3.44
CA ILE A 89 17.64 -4.50 -2.19
C ILE A 89 18.96 -5.18 -1.81
N CYS A 90 19.20 -6.42 -2.25
CA CYS A 90 20.50 -7.08 -2.07
C CYS A 90 21.59 -6.45 -2.94
N GLU A 91 21.26 -6.08 -4.18
CA GLU A 91 22.19 -5.38 -5.07
C GLU A 91 22.50 -3.97 -4.57
N HIS A 92 21.49 -3.27 -4.06
CA HIS A 92 21.61 -1.89 -3.59
C HIS A 92 20.97 -1.70 -2.20
N PRO A 93 21.63 -2.14 -1.11
CA PRO A 93 21.05 -2.10 0.24
C PRO A 93 20.85 -0.68 0.79
N PHE A 94 21.53 0.31 0.21
CA PHE A 94 21.37 1.74 0.50
C PHE A 94 20.81 2.53 -0.70
N GLY A 95 20.18 1.84 -1.66
CA GLY A 95 19.57 2.46 -2.82
C GLY A 95 18.14 2.96 -2.57
N GLU A 96 17.61 3.72 -3.52
CA GLU A 96 16.27 4.34 -3.43
C GLU A 96 15.15 3.33 -3.14
N ILE A 97 15.27 2.10 -3.64
CA ILE A 97 14.29 1.01 -3.43
C ILE A 97 14.35 0.52 -1.97
N ALA A 98 15.55 0.38 -1.41
CA ALA A 98 15.73 -0.02 -0.02
C ALA A 98 15.21 1.06 0.94
N ASP A 99 15.41 2.34 0.61
CA ASP A 99 14.88 3.47 1.38
C ASP A 99 13.35 3.57 1.29
N ALA A 100 12.79 3.34 0.11
CA ALA A 100 11.35 3.25 -0.06
C ALA A 100 10.77 2.08 0.76
N LEU A 101 11.42 0.92 0.76
CA LEU A 101 11.04 -0.22 1.58
C LEU A 101 11.10 0.09 3.08
N GLU A 102 12.19 0.71 3.54
CA GLU A 102 12.36 1.15 4.92
C GLU A 102 11.22 2.07 5.36
N HIS A 103 10.88 3.06 4.52
CA HIS A 103 9.77 3.97 4.77
C HIS A 103 8.44 3.21 4.94
N VAL A 104 8.15 2.22 4.09
CA VAL A 104 6.94 1.39 4.20
C VAL A 104 6.91 0.60 5.50
N VAL A 105 7.98 -0.14 5.81
CA VAL A 105 7.98 -1.03 6.97
C VAL A 105 8.00 -0.27 8.30
N LEU A 106 8.53 0.96 8.34
CA LEU A 106 8.46 1.82 9.52
C LEU A 106 7.09 2.48 9.68
N SER A 107 6.38 2.74 8.58
CA SER A 107 5.12 3.49 8.58
C SER A 107 3.86 2.62 8.57
N THR A 108 3.98 1.34 8.23
CA THR A 108 2.86 0.40 8.11
C THR A 108 3.08 -0.86 8.95
N HIS A 109 2.00 -1.57 9.23
CA HIS A 109 2.03 -2.89 9.86
C HIS A 109 1.27 -3.89 8.99
N ILE A 110 2.03 -4.59 8.13
CA ILE A 110 1.56 -5.68 7.30
C ILE A 110 1.96 -6.98 8.01
N TYR A 111 0.96 -7.74 8.45
CA TYR A 111 1.17 -8.95 9.26
C TYR A 111 2.15 -9.92 8.59
N GLY A 112 3.18 -10.35 9.32
CA GLY A 112 4.25 -11.21 8.83
C GLY A 112 5.29 -10.48 7.97
N ALA A 113 4.86 -9.71 6.96
CA ALA A 113 5.74 -9.05 6.00
C ALA A 113 6.62 -7.97 6.66
N THR A 114 6.03 -7.04 7.43
CA THR A 114 6.78 -5.90 7.98
C THR A 114 7.98 -6.33 8.83
N ASN A 115 7.82 -7.33 9.71
CA ASN A 115 8.91 -7.79 10.58
C ASN A 115 9.99 -8.54 9.79
N LEU A 116 9.60 -9.37 8.82
CA LEU A 116 10.52 -10.08 7.95
C LEU A 116 11.40 -9.09 7.17
N TRP A 117 10.78 -8.12 6.49
CA TRP A 117 11.50 -7.18 5.64
C TRP A 117 12.36 -6.19 6.44
N LYS A 118 11.97 -5.84 7.67
CA LYS A 118 12.83 -5.12 8.62
C LYS A 118 14.10 -5.91 8.93
N ALA A 119 13.96 -7.20 9.26
CA ALA A 119 15.10 -8.05 9.59
C ALA A 119 16.05 -8.24 8.39
N ILE A 120 15.48 -8.44 7.19
CA ILE A 120 16.27 -8.54 5.95
C ILE A 120 17.06 -7.26 5.69
N LEU A 121 16.43 -6.09 5.73
CA LEU A 121 17.11 -4.81 5.52
C LEU A 121 18.22 -4.58 6.55
N ALA A 122 17.95 -4.86 7.82
CA ALA A 122 18.93 -4.70 8.89
C ALA A 122 20.13 -5.65 8.72
N GLY A 123 19.90 -6.89 8.30
CA GLY A 123 20.96 -7.86 7.99
C GLY A 123 21.80 -7.45 6.78
N LEU A 124 21.17 -7.00 5.70
CA LEU A 124 21.89 -6.54 4.50
C LEU A 124 22.73 -5.29 4.74
N ARG A 125 22.33 -4.44 5.70
CA ARG A 125 23.05 -3.22 6.09
C ARG A 125 24.07 -3.45 7.21
N GLY A 126 24.19 -4.67 7.74
CA GLY A 126 25.15 -5.02 8.81
C GLY A 126 24.81 -4.37 10.16
N ILE A 127 23.54 -4.09 10.41
CA ILE A 127 23.06 -3.49 11.67
C ILE A 127 22.84 -4.57 12.76
N ILE A 128 22.67 -5.83 12.35
CA ILE A 128 22.45 -7.01 13.19
C ILE A 128 23.60 -8.00 12.98
#